data_AF-A0A6A6E7R2-F1
#
_entry.id   AF-A0A6A6E7R2-F1
#
_cell.length_a   1.000
_cell.length_b   1.000
_cell.length_c   1.000
_cell.angle_alpha   90.00
_cell.angle_beta   90.00
_cell.angle_gamma   90.00
#
_symmetry.space_group_name_H-M   'P 1'
#
loop_
_entity.id
_entity.type
_entity.pdbx_description
1 polymer ?
#
loop_
_entity_poly.entity_id
_entity_poly.type
_entity_poly.pdbx_seq_one_letter_code
_entity_poly.pdbx_strand_id
1 'polypeptide(L)'
;MSVANLARTHGNQGRWKDAEELGVQVMETRKRVLGEEHPDTLNGMARLAFVYRNQGRLKEAEELGVQIMETRKRVSGEEHPDTLNSMTSLALTYGNQGRWKEVEELFVQVMETRKRMLGEEHPDTLMSVANLAWTHGNQGRWKDAEELGVQVMETRKRVLGEEHPETLNSMAHLAWMYSNQGR
;
A
#
# COMPACT_ATOMS: atom_id res chain seq x y z
N MET A 1 6.18 24.39 -12.25
CA MET A 1 6.00 22.97 -11.86
C MET A 1 6.98 22.69 -10.72
N SER A 2 6.54 22.18 -9.56
CA SER A 2 7.45 21.95 -8.43
C SER A 2 8.38 20.75 -8.69
N VAL A 3 9.57 20.74 -8.08
CA VAL A 3 10.54 19.63 -8.18
C VAL A 3 9.92 18.29 -7.78
N ALA A 4 9.05 18.29 -6.76
CA ALA A 4 8.31 17.10 -6.32
C ALA A 4 7.31 16.58 -7.37
N ASN A 5 6.72 17.47 -8.19
CA ASN A 5 5.85 17.06 -9.29
C ASN A 5 6.66 16.53 -10.48
N LEU A 6 7.87 17.08 -10.70
CA LEU A 6 8.78 16.59 -11.73
C LEU A 6 9.26 15.16 -11.41
N ALA A 7 9.69 14.89 -10.17
CA ALA A 7 10.08 13.54 -9.74
C ALA A 7 8.96 12.51 -9.97
N ARG A 8 7.70 12.88 -9.70
CA ARG A 8 6.53 12.03 -9.98
C ARG A 8 6.39 11.75 -11.48
N THR A 9 6.55 12.76 -12.32
CA THR A 9 6.47 12.61 -13.78
C THR A 9 7.57 11.70 -14.31
N HIS A 10 8.80 11.82 -13.81
CA HIS A 10 9.91 10.92 -14.19
C HIS A 10 9.62 9.47 -13.79
N GLY A 11 9.12 9.24 -12.57
CA GLY A 11 8.70 7.90 -12.14
C GLY A 11 7.62 7.29 -13.05
N ASN A 12 6.59 8.06 -13.39
CA ASN A 12 5.54 7.61 -14.31
C ASN A 12 6.05 7.28 -15.73
N GLN A 13 7.22 7.79 -16.12
CA GLN A 13 7.87 7.53 -17.41
C GLN A 13 8.93 6.42 -17.32
N GLY A 14 9.07 5.75 -16.17
CA GLY A 14 10.10 4.74 -15.93
C GLY A 14 11.51 5.31 -15.77
N ARG A 15 11.65 6.64 -15.69
CA ARG A 15 12.93 7.34 -15.46
C ARG A 15 13.27 7.37 -13.97
N TRP A 16 13.46 6.19 -13.39
CA TRP A 16 13.57 6.00 -11.95
C TRP A 16 14.81 6.64 -11.33
N LYS A 17 15.92 6.72 -12.07
CA LYS A 17 17.15 7.40 -11.61
C LYS A 17 16.94 8.91 -11.46
N ASP A 18 16.37 9.56 -12.47
CA ASP A 18 16.01 10.99 -12.41
C ASP A 18 15.03 11.25 -11.25
N ALA A 19 14.05 10.37 -11.06
CA ALA A 19 13.08 10.47 -9.96
C ALA A 19 13.74 10.34 -8.58
N GLU A 20 14.76 9.49 -8.45
CA GLU A 20 15.55 9.33 -7.23
C GLU A 20 16.37 10.57 -6.92
N GLU A 21 17.16 11.07 -7.87
CA GLU A 21 18.01 12.25 -7.66
C GLU A 21 17.20 13.44 -7.17
N LEU A 22 16.08 13.73 -7.85
CA LEU A 22 15.15 14.80 -7.44
C LEU A 22 14.48 14.48 -6.09
N GLY A 23 14.14 13.21 -5.84
CA GLY A 23 13.53 12.75 -4.60
C GLY A 23 14.44 12.96 -3.38
N VAL A 24 15.71 12.59 -3.49
CA VAL A 24 16.74 12.79 -2.45
C VAL A 24 16.94 14.27 -2.16
N GLN A 25 17.10 15.10 -3.20
CA GLN A 25 17.27 16.55 -3.02
C GLN A 25 16.08 17.21 -2.29
N VAL A 26 14.85 16.83 -2.67
CA VAL A 26 13.63 17.32 -2.01
C VAL A 26 13.55 16.86 -0.56
N MET A 27 13.88 15.59 -0.30
CA MET A 27 13.85 15.00 1.04
C MET A 27 14.84 15.69 1.98
N GLU A 28 16.10 15.85 1.57
CA GLU A 28 17.13 16.54 2.36
C GLU A 28 16.78 18.01 2.63
N THR A 29 16.26 18.71 1.61
CA THR A 29 15.83 20.10 1.77
C THR A 29 14.71 20.23 2.79
N ARG A 30 13.70 19.35 2.74
CA ARG A 30 12.58 19.34 3.68
C ARG A 30 13.03 18.97 5.08
N LYS A 31 13.88 17.95 5.21
CA LYS A 31 14.48 17.56 6.49
C LYS A 31 15.20 18.72 7.16
N ARG A 32 15.97 19.51 6.41
CA ARG A 32 16.68 20.69 6.93
C ARG A 32 15.73 21.85 7.30
N VAL A 33 14.70 22.11 6.50
CA VAL A 33 13.84 23.30 6.65
C VAL A 33 12.66 23.06 7.60
N LEU A 34 12.06 21.88 7.54
CA LEU A 34 10.82 21.52 8.23
C LEU A 34 11.05 20.55 9.40
N GLY A 35 12.19 19.85 9.42
CA GLY A 35 12.49 18.79 10.38
C GLY A 35 12.12 17.39 9.84
N GLU A 36 12.65 16.36 10.50
CA GLU A 36 12.45 14.94 10.13
C GLU A 36 11.00 14.48 10.28
N GLU A 37 10.31 14.99 11.30
CA GLU A 37 8.96 14.54 11.67
C GLU A 37 7.85 15.26 10.92
N HIS A 38 8.19 16.30 10.15
CA HIS A 38 7.19 17.10 9.46
C HIS A 38 6.45 16.26 8.39
N PRO A 39 5.11 16.37 8.26
CA PRO A 39 4.33 15.58 7.30
C PRO A 39 4.86 15.63 5.87
N ASP A 40 5.29 16.80 5.40
CA ASP A 40 5.89 16.94 4.06
C ASP A 40 7.24 16.23 3.90
N THR A 41 8.07 16.17 4.95
CA THR A 41 9.32 15.41 4.95
C THR A 41 9.00 13.92 4.84
N LEU A 42 8.09 13.42 5.67
CA LEU A 42 7.63 12.03 5.63
C LEU A 42 6.99 11.65 4.28
N ASN A 43 6.22 12.56 3.68
CA ASN A 43 5.67 12.38 2.33
C ASN A 43 6.77 12.33 1.26
N GLY A 44 7.85 13.09 1.41
CA GLY A 44 9.03 13.03 0.54
C GLY A 44 9.74 11.68 0.65
N MET A 45 9.97 11.22 1.88
CA MET A 45 10.57 9.91 2.16
C MET A 45 9.72 8.75 1.61
N ALA A 46 8.39 8.82 1.77
CA ALA A 46 7.48 7.79 1.25
C ALA A 46 7.56 7.68 -0.29
N ARG A 47 7.70 8.81 -0.99
CA ARG A 47 7.92 8.82 -2.44
C ARG A 47 9.27 8.22 -2.81
N LEU A 48 10.32 8.52 -2.05
CA LEU A 48 11.64 7.94 -2.29
C LEU A 48 11.64 6.41 -2.07
N ALA A 49 10.99 5.92 -1.01
CA ALA A 49 10.79 4.50 -0.78
C ALA A 49 10.04 3.82 -1.95
N PHE A 50 9.01 4.48 -2.49
CA PHE A 50 8.32 4.01 -3.69
C PHE A 50 9.25 3.93 -4.90
N VAL A 51 10.10 4.93 -5.13
CA VAL A 51 11.09 4.92 -6.22
C VAL A 51 12.06 3.75 -6.04
N TYR A 52 12.64 3.56 -4.86
CA TYR A 52 13.53 2.43 -4.58
C TYR A 52 12.86 1.08 -4.83
N ARG A 53 11.61 0.92 -4.39
CA ARG A 53 10.85 -0.32 -4.64
C ARG A 53 10.70 -0.61 -6.14
N ASN A 54 10.40 0.40 -6.95
CA ASN A 54 10.28 0.23 -8.42
C ASN A 54 11.61 0.00 -9.13
N GLN A 55 12.74 0.37 -8.50
CA GLN A 55 14.08 0.01 -8.97
C GLN A 55 14.53 -1.40 -8.52
N GLY A 56 13.73 -2.11 -7.73
CA GLY A 56 14.13 -3.39 -7.12
C GLY A 56 15.06 -3.23 -5.91
N ARG A 57 15.28 -2.00 -5.45
CA ARG A 57 16.09 -1.65 -4.27
C ARG A 57 15.25 -1.82 -2.99
N LEU A 58 14.87 -3.07 -2.72
CA LEU A 58 13.86 -3.38 -1.71
C LEU A 58 14.34 -3.16 -0.27
N LYS A 59 15.65 -3.22 -0.02
CA LYS A 59 16.22 -2.96 1.33
C LYS A 59 16.12 -1.49 1.69
N GLU A 60 16.52 -0.60 0.79
CA GLU A 60 16.40 0.85 1.00
C GLU A 60 14.94 1.31 1.10
N ALA A 61 14.05 0.67 0.33
CA ALA A 61 12.61 0.92 0.43
C ALA A 61 12.03 0.47 1.79
N GLU A 62 12.50 -0.65 2.33
CA GLU A 62 12.11 -1.17 3.65
C GLU A 62 12.60 -0.25 4.77
N GLU A 63 13.88 0.11 4.77
CA GLU A 63 14.48 0.98 5.79
C GLU A 63 13.71 2.31 5.92
N LEU A 64 13.45 2.96 4.78
CA LEU A 64 12.62 4.17 4.76
C LEU A 64 11.17 3.88 5.20
N GLY A 65 10.58 2.78 4.73
CA GLY A 65 9.22 2.40 5.07
C GLY A 65 8.99 2.21 6.58
N VAL A 66 9.91 1.51 7.24
CA VAL A 66 9.91 1.31 8.71
C VAL A 66 10.04 2.66 9.42
N GLN A 67 11.04 3.47 9.04
CA GLN A 67 11.25 4.78 9.65
C GLN A 67 10.01 5.68 9.56
N ILE A 68 9.37 5.73 8.38
CA ILE A 68 8.17 6.55 8.18
C ILE A 68 7.01 6.01 9.02
N MET A 69 6.78 4.70 9.01
CA MET A 69 5.71 4.06 9.77
C MET A 69 5.85 4.35 11.27
N GLU A 70 7.02 4.12 11.85
CA GLU A 70 7.28 4.35 13.27
C GLU A 70 7.15 5.83 13.64
N THR A 71 7.67 6.72 12.78
CA THR A 71 7.53 8.16 13.01
C THR A 71 6.07 8.58 12.99
N ARG A 72 5.27 8.14 12.01
CA ARG A 72 3.84 8.46 11.93
C ARG A 72 3.04 7.86 13.08
N LYS A 73 3.34 6.62 13.50
CA LYS A 73 2.76 6.02 14.72
C LYS A 73 3.00 6.92 15.93
N ARG A 74 4.22 7.44 16.09
CA ARG A 74 4.57 8.32 17.22
C ARG A 74 3.93 9.71 17.13
N VAL A 75 3.96 10.36 15.96
CA VAL A 75 3.57 11.77 15.83
C VAL A 75 2.08 11.98 15.56
N SER A 76 1.42 11.02 14.91
CA SER A 76 0.01 11.12 14.49
C SER A 76 -0.88 10.06 15.13
N GLY A 77 -0.28 9.02 15.71
CA GLY A 77 -1.01 7.88 16.28
C GLY A 77 -1.17 6.72 15.29
N GLU A 78 -1.49 5.55 15.83
CA GLU A 78 -1.62 4.30 15.07
C GLU A 78 -2.84 4.30 14.13
N GLU A 79 -3.90 5.00 14.51
CA GLU A 79 -5.16 5.08 13.79
C GLU A 79 -5.18 6.12 12.67
N HIS A 80 -4.14 6.97 12.59
CA HIS A 80 -4.11 8.05 11.61
C HIS A 80 -4.03 7.50 10.17
N PRO A 81 -4.80 8.03 9.20
CA PRO A 81 -4.80 7.54 7.83
C PRO A 81 -3.41 7.45 7.20
N ASP A 82 -2.53 8.42 7.45
CA ASP A 82 -1.16 8.40 6.95
C ASP A 82 -0.31 7.28 7.56
N THR A 83 -0.56 6.92 8.82
CA THR A 83 0.10 5.78 9.47
C THR A 83 -0.32 4.48 8.80
N LEU A 84 -1.62 4.30 8.59
CA LEU A 84 -2.18 3.12 7.90
C LEU A 84 -1.70 3.00 6.45
N ASN A 85 -1.56 4.13 5.75
CA ASN A 85 -1.01 4.18 4.39
C ASN A 85 0.49 3.81 4.37
N SER A 86 1.26 4.20 5.39
CA SER A 86 2.67 3.78 5.52
C SER A 86 2.80 2.29 5.82
N MET A 87 1.96 1.74 6.70
CA MET A 87 1.91 0.30 6.96
C MET A 87 1.57 -0.48 5.68
N THR A 88 0.58 -0.02 4.92
CA THR A 88 0.19 -0.60 3.63
C THR A 88 1.37 -0.57 2.65
N SER A 89 2.09 0.55 2.58
CA SER A 89 3.23 0.71 1.67
C SER A 89 4.41 -0.20 2.05
N LEU A 90 4.68 -0.35 3.34
CA LEU A 90 5.72 -1.25 3.86
C LEU A 90 5.35 -2.71 3.62
N ALA A 91 4.09 -3.11 3.81
CA ALA A 91 3.59 -4.44 3.48
C ALA A 91 3.82 -4.77 2.00
N LEU A 92 3.54 -3.85 1.08
CA LEU A 92 3.84 -4.05 -0.34
C LEU A 92 5.34 -4.25 -0.61
N THR A 93 6.22 -3.57 0.14
CA THR A 93 7.66 -3.80 0.06
C THR A 93 8.03 -5.20 0.54
N TYR A 94 7.46 -5.68 1.65
CA TYR A 94 7.64 -7.06 2.12
C TYR A 94 7.12 -8.09 1.13
N GLY A 95 5.99 -7.85 0.48
CA GLY A 95 5.46 -8.71 -0.58
C GLY A 95 6.42 -8.85 -1.75
N ASN A 96 7.03 -7.74 -2.18
CA ASN A 96 8.06 -7.77 -3.22
C ASN A 96 9.33 -8.55 -2.80
N GLN A 97 9.59 -8.67 -1.50
CA GLN A 97 10.66 -9.50 -0.94
C GLN A 97 10.22 -10.97 -0.71
N GLY A 98 8.96 -11.33 -0.98
CA GLY A 98 8.39 -12.66 -0.72
C GLY A 98 8.09 -12.93 0.77
N ARG A 99 8.12 -11.90 1.61
CA ARG A 99 7.95 -11.98 3.08
C ARG A 99 6.48 -11.92 3.49
N TRP A 100 5.70 -12.89 3.04
CA TRP A 100 4.24 -12.86 3.12
C TRP A 100 3.66 -12.88 4.53
N LYS A 101 4.40 -13.37 5.54
CA LYS A 101 3.95 -13.33 6.94
C LYS A 101 3.91 -11.90 7.45
N GLU A 102 4.95 -11.12 7.18
CA GLU A 102 5.02 -9.70 7.55
C GLU A 102 4.01 -8.85 6.77
N VAL A 103 3.69 -9.23 5.52
CA VAL A 103 2.59 -8.62 4.75
C VAL A 103 1.26 -8.82 5.47
N GLU A 104 0.97 -10.07 5.85
CA GLU A 104 -0.28 -10.43 6.52
C GLU A 104 -0.43 -9.70 7.85
N GLU A 105 0.60 -9.69 8.70
CA GLU A 105 0.58 -8.99 9.99
C GLU A 105 0.20 -7.51 9.84
N LEU A 106 0.82 -6.81 8.89
CA LEU A 106 0.52 -5.39 8.65
C LEU A 106 -0.88 -5.18 8.06
N PHE A 107 -1.29 -6.00 7.09
CA PHE A 107 -2.62 -5.85 6.48
C PHE A 107 -3.76 -6.22 7.44
N VAL A 108 -3.58 -7.20 8.34
CA VAL A 108 -4.56 -7.49 9.40
C VAL A 108 -4.72 -6.28 10.31
N GLN A 109 -3.62 -5.69 10.78
CA GLN A 109 -3.68 -4.48 11.62
C GLN A 109 -4.40 -3.33 10.92
N VAL A 110 -4.09 -3.07 9.64
CA VAL A 110 -4.73 -2.01 8.86
C VAL A 110 -6.22 -2.31 8.65
N MET A 111 -6.57 -3.56 8.31
CA MET A 111 -7.96 -3.97 8.07
C MET A 111 -8.82 -3.79 9.33
N GLU A 112 -8.37 -4.31 10.47
CA GLU A 112 -9.11 -4.20 11.73
C GLU A 112 -9.28 -2.74 12.17
N THR A 113 -8.23 -1.93 12.00
CA THR A 113 -8.30 -0.51 12.33
C THR A 113 -9.32 0.22 11.47
N ARG A 114 -9.29 0.01 10.13
CA ARG A 114 -10.26 0.62 9.20
C ARG A 114 -11.68 0.12 9.43
N LYS A 115 -11.83 -1.18 9.67
CA LYS A 115 -13.14 -1.79 10.00
C LYS A 115 -13.76 -1.13 11.22
N ARG A 116 -13.00 -0.91 12.28
CA ARG A 116 -13.46 -0.24 13.49
C ARG A 116 -13.79 1.25 13.27
N MET A 117 -12.98 1.96 12.50
CA MET A 117 -13.13 3.42 12.33
C MET A 117 -14.15 3.82 11.26
N LEU A 118 -14.23 3.05 10.17
CA LEU A 118 -14.96 3.41 8.95
C LEU A 118 -16.15 2.48 8.69
N GLY A 119 -16.17 1.31 9.34
CA GLY A 119 -17.15 0.24 9.10
C GLY A 119 -16.68 -0.78 8.07
N GLU A 120 -17.38 -1.92 8.02
CA GLU A 120 -17.06 -3.07 7.17
C GLU A 120 -17.20 -2.78 5.67
N GLU A 121 -18.18 -1.94 5.30
CA GLU A 121 -18.52 -1.67 3.90
C GLU A 121 -17.76 -0.48 3.31
N HIS A 122 -16.94 0.21 4.11
CA HIS A 122 -16.19 1.37 3.62
C HIS A 122 -15.18 0.95 2.55
N PRO A 123 -15.02 1.72 1.45
CA PRO A 123 -14.10 1.38 0.36
C PRO A 123 -12.68 1.04 0.82
N ASP A 124 -12.13 1.81 1.77
CA ASP A 124 -10.79 1.56 2.31
C ASP A 124 -10.70 0.27 3.14
N THR A 125 -11.77 -0.11 3.85
CA THR A 125 -11.85 -1.39 4.57
C THR A 125 -11.89 -2.53 3.57
N LEU A 126 -12.74 -2.44 2.55
CA LEU A 126 -12.84 -3.45 1.49
C LEU A 126 -11.54 -3.62 0.70
N MET A 127 -10.80 -2.52 0.48
CA MET A 127 -9.47 -2.56 -0.13
C MET A 127 -8.47 -3.34 0.76
N SER A 128 -8.51 -3.14 2.08
CA SER A 128 -7.66 -3.90 3.01
C SER A 128 -8.01 -5.38 3.03
N VAL A 129 -9.30 -5.74 2.97
CA VAL A 129 -9.74 -7.14 2.88
C VAL A 129 -9.28 -7.78 1.55
N ALA A 130 -9.37 -7.06 0.43
CA ALA A 130 -8.86 -7.53 -0.85
C ALA A 130 -7.34 -7.77 -0.83
N ASN A 131 -6.57 -6.90 -0.16
CA ASN A 131 -5.13 -7.09 0.03
C ASN A 131 -4.80 -8.33 0.88
N LEU A 132 -5.62 -8.65 1.89
CA LEU A 132 -5.50 -9.90 2.65
C LEU A 132 -5.81 -11.13 1.79
N ALA A 133 -6.87 -11.07 0.96
CA ALA A 133 -7.18 -12.14 0.02
C ALA A 133 -6.00 -12.44 -0.91
N TRP A 134 -5.40 -11.39 -1.50
CA TRP A 134 -4.20 -11.53 -2.32
C TRP A 134 -3.02 -12.14 -1.55
N THR A 135 -2.82 -11.73 -0.30
CA THR A 135 -1.75 -12.22 0.57
C THR A 135 -1.92 -13.73 0.85
N HIS A 136 -3.13 -14.16 1.18
CA HIS A 136 -3.45 -15.57 1.39
C HIS A 136 -3.22 -16.41 0.13
N GLY A 137 -3.59 -15.90 -1.06
CA GLY A 137 -3.30 -16.56 -2.33
C GLY A 137 -1.79 -16.77 -2.55
N ASN A 138 -0.98 -15.73 -2.28
CA ASN A 138 0.48 -15.83 -2.39
C ASN A 138 1.11 -16.78 -1.34
N GLN A 139 0.42 -17.05 -0.24
CA GLN A 139 0.80 -18.06 0.75
C GLN A 139 0.26 -19.46 0.42
N GLY A 140 -0.43 -19.64 -0.72
CA GLY A 140 -1.07 -20.89 -1.12
C GLY A 140 -2.36 -21.22 -0.36
N ARG A 141 -2.87 -20.29 0.45
CA ARG A 141 -4.13 -20.43 1.20
C ARG A 141 -5.31 -19.99 0.34
N TRP A 142 -5.52 -20.73 -0.74
CA TRP A 142 -6.50 -20.39 -1.76
C TRP A 142 -7.93 -20.31 -1.26
N LYS A 143 -8.30 -21.16 -0.29
CA LYS A 143 -9.64 -21.18 0.29
C LYS A 143 -9.94 -19.89 1.06
N ASP A 144 -9.01 -19.46 1.90
CA ASP A 144 -9.14 -18.22 2.67
C ASP A 144 -9.15 -17.00 1.72
N ALA A 145 -8.32 -17.03 0.67
CA ALA A 145 -8.29 -16.00 -0.37
C ALA A 145 -9.62 -15.89 -1.14
N GLU A 146 -10.21 -17.03 -1.51
CA GLU A 146 -11.52 -17.10 -2.20
C GLU A 146 -12.63 -16.56 -1.30
N GLU A 147 -12.69 -16.97 -0.03
CA GLU A 147 -13.71 -16.51 0.91
C GLU A 147 -13.69 -14.99 1.07
N LEU A 148 -12.52 -14.41 1.34
CA LEU A 148 -12.35 -12.96 1.46
C LEU A 148 -12.63 -12.24 0.13
N GLY A 149 -12.19 -12.79 -0.99
CA GLY A 149 -12.39 -12.21 -2.32
C GLY A 149 -13.87 -12.15 -2.71
N VAL A 150 -14.62 -13.24 -2.46
CA VAL A 150 -16.07 -13.30 -2.69
C VAL A 150 -16.79 -12.29 -1.79
N GLN A 151 -16.45 -12.23 -0.51
CA GLN A 151 -17.03 -11.26 0.42
C GLN A 151 -16.88 -9.82 -0.07
N VAL A 152 -15.68 -9.44 -0.53
CA VAL A 152 -15.43 -8.10 -1.08
C VAL A 152 -16.24 -7.86 -2.36
N MET A 153 -16.25 -8.83 -3.28
CA MET A 153 -16.98 -8.70 -4.55
C MET A 153 -18.48 -8.49 -4.31
N GLU A 154 -19.10 -9.33 -3.47
CA GLU A 154 -20.54 -9.23 -3.16
C GLU A 154 -20.87 -7.91 -2.45
N THR A 155 -20.02 -7.48 -1.52
CA THR A 155 -20.23 -6.20 -0.82
C THR A 155 -20.14 -5.02 -1.79
N ARG A 156 -19.13 -4.99 -2.68
CA ARG A 156 -18.99 -3.95 -3.70
C ARG A 156 -20.14 -3.98 -4.70
N LYS A 157 -20.56 -5.16 -5.14
CA LYS A 157 -21.72 -5.33 -6.03
C LYS A 157 -22.99 -4.75 -5.42
N ARG A 158 -23.24 -4.98 -4.13
CA ARG A 158 -24.39 -4.42 -3.42
C ARG A 158 -24.29 -2.90 -3.20
N VAL A 159 -23.13 -2.40 -2.79
CA VAL A 159 -22.96 -0.99 -2.38
C VAL A 159 -22.73 -0.04 -3.56
N LEU A 160 -21.96 -0.48 -4.55
CA LEU A 160 -21.50 0.34 -5.68
C LEU A 160 -22.21 -0.03 -6.99
N GLY A 161 -22.81 -1.22 -7.07
CA GLY A 161 -23.38 -1.78 -8.28
C GLY A 161 -22.44 -2.73 -9.01
N GLU A 162 -23.02 -3.53 -9.90
CA GLU A 162 -22.33 -4.58 -10.65
C GLU A 162 -21.31 -4.04 -11.66
N GLU A 163 -21.65 -2.96 -12.34
CA GLU A 163 -20.80 -2.35 -13.38
C GLU A 163 -19.71 -1.40 -12.81
N HIS A 164 -19.68 -1.22 -11.49
CA HIS A 164 -18.71 -0.32 -10.88
C HIS A 164 -17.27 -0.86 -11.05
N PRO A 165 -16.28 -0.01 -11.40
CA PRO A 165 -14.90 -0.45 -11.65
C PRO A 165 -14.29 -1.30 -10.52
N GLU A 166 -14.55 -0.95 -9.26
CA GLU A 166 -14.07 -1.73 -8.11
C GLU A 166 -14.73 -3.12 -7.99
N THR A 167 -16.00 -3.25 -8.36
CA THR A 167 -16.71 -4.53 -8.40
C THR A 167 -16.11 -5.41 -9.49
N LEU A 168 -15.91 -4.85 -10.69
CA LEU A 168 -15.30 -5.53 -11.82
C LEU A 168 -13.85 -5.97 -11.52
N ASN A 169 -13.08 -5.15 -10.80
CA ASN A 169 -11.74 -5.50 -10.35
C ASN A 169 -11.76 -6.71 -9.40
N SER A 170 -12.67 -6.73 -8.42
CA SER A 170 -12.86 -7.88 -7.54
C SER A 170 -13.25 -9.16 -8.29
N MET A 171 -14.11 -9.06 -9.31
CA MET A 171 -14.47 -10.18 -10.17
C MET A 171 -13.28 -10.70 -10.98
N ALA A 172 -12.48 -9.79 -11.58
CA ALA A 172 -11.29 -10.16 -12.33
C ALA A 172 -10.24 -10.84 -11.43
N HIS A 173 -10.09 -10.36 -10.20
CA HIS A 173 -9.20 -10.96 -9.22
C HIS A 173 -9.63 -12.39 -8.83
N LEU A 174 -10.93 -12.60 -8.60
CA LEU A 174 -11.50 -13.94 -8.36
C LEU A 174 -11.28 -14.87 -9.56
N ALA A 175 -11.52 -14.40 -10.77
CA ALA A 175 -11.29 -15.18 -11.99
C ALA A 175 -9.81 -15.61 -12.13
N TRP A 176 -8.87 -14.70 -11.84
CA TRP A 176 -7.45 -15.02 -11.82
C TRP A 176 -7.12 -16.08 -10.76
N MET A 177 -7.69 -15.98 -9.55
CA MET A 177 -7.50 -16.99 -8.50
C MET A 177 -8.05 -18.36 -8.90
N TYR A 178 -9.21 -18.43 -9.55
CA TYR A 178 -9.76 -19.70 -10.05
C TYR A 178 -8.91 -20.32 -11.15
N SER A 179 -8.42 -19.50 -12.08
CA SER A 179 -7.51 -19.98 -13.14
C SER A 179 -6.23 -20.58 -12.56
N ASN A 180 -5.65 -20.00 -11.50
CA ASN A 180 -4.48 -20.57 -10.82
C ASN A 180 -4.78 -21.88 -10.08
N GLN A 181 -6.04 -22.12 -9.74
CA GLN A 181 -6.52 -23.36 -9.13
C GLN A 181 -7.00 -24.39 -10.18
N GLY A 182 -6.99 -24.05 -11.48
CA GLY A 182 -7.51 -24.90 -12.55
C GLY A 182 -9.04 -25.08 -12.51
N ARG A 183 -9.76 -24.11 -11.94
CA ARG A 183 -11.24 -24.06 -11.85
C ARG A 183 -11.82 -23.08 -12.86
#